data_AF-A0A8S9PLU3-F1
#
_entry.id   AF-A0A8S9PLU3-F1
#
_cell.length_a   1.000
_cell.length_b   1.000
_cell.length_c   1.000
_cell.angle_alpha   90.00
_cell.angle_beta   90.00
_cell.angle_gamma   90.00
#
_symmetry.space_group_name_H-M   'P 1'
#
loop_
_entity.id
_entity.type
_entity.pdbx_description
1 polymer ?
#
loop_
_entity_poly.entity_id
_entity_poly.type
_entity_poly.pdbx_seq_one_letter_code
_entity_poly.pdbx_strand_id
1 'polypeptide(L)'
;MGFLHLEGTQHRAAGMVINTMGGYDEVLLHAIETFNASVVLVLGQEKLYSKLKHVLSSKSNVDVVKLHKSGGVVAKNKLSPYANTSSFSDVKVFRIGGRPQAPRSALSMGSDPVSDPLKVTHVNIDDRDVLHSVLAVSYAQEPDRIVSSNVSGFVYVTEVDVQRKTITYLAPSQGTLPSKFLVAGSLSWKKR
;
A
#
# COMPACT_ATOMS: atom_id res chain seq x y z
N MET A 1 5.65 -19.09 17.96
CA MET A 1 6.32 -19.01 16.64
C MET A 1 7.23 -17.80 16.71
N GLY A 2 8.55 -18.02 16.83
CA GLY A 2 9.50 -16.99 17.23
C GLY A 2 9.70 -15.94 16.15
N PHE A 3 9.60 -14.66 16.53
CA PHE A 3 10.17 -13.57 15.76
C PHE A 3 11.69 -13.79 15.71
N LEU A 4 12.21 -14.14 14.54
CA LEU A 4 13.64 -14.10 14.28
C LEU A 4 14.05 -12.62 14.27
N HIS A 5 14.54 -12.14 15.42
CA HIS A 5 15.32 -10.91 15.52
C HIS A 5 16.66 -11.14 14.81
N LEU A 6 16.68 -10.96 13.49
CA LEU A 6 17.90 -11.01 12.69
C LEU A 6 18.64 -9.67 12.83
N GLU A 7 19.29 -9.45 13.98
CA GLU A 7 20.34 -8.44 14.12
C GLU A 7 21.64 -8.94 13.49
N GLY A 8 21.64 -9.07 12.16
CA GLY A 8 22.84 -9.32 11.37
C GLY A 8 23.44 -8.00 10.89
N THR A 9 24.60 -7.59 11.43
CA THR A 9 25.41 -6.46 10.94
C THR A 9 25.70 -6.53 9.43
N GLN A 10 25.69 -7.74 8.86
CA GLN A 10 25.86 -8.04 7.43
C GLN A 10 24.82 -7.34 6.52
N HIS A 11 23.57 -7.17 6.97
CA HIS A 11 22.53 -6.53 6.14
C HIS A 11 22.70 -5.01 6.04
N ARG A 12 23.30 -4.37 7.06
CA ARG A 12 23.59 -2.92 7.02
C ARG A 12 24.65 -2.58 5.98
N ALA A 13 25.58 -3.49 5.67
CA ALA A 13 26.62 -3.28 4.67
C ALA A 13 26.10 -3.31 3.22
N ALA A 14 24.97 -4.00 2.96
CA ALA A 14 24.44 -4.19 1.61
C ALA A 14 23.69 -2.95 1.05
N GLY A 15 23.28 -2.02 1.92
CA GLY A 15 22.50 -0.84 1.52
C GLY A 15 21.05 -1.15 1.15
N MET A 16 20.39 -0.20 0.47
CA MET A 16 18.98 -0.30 0.06
C MET A 16 18.79 0.24 -1.35
N VAL A 17 17.97 -0.43 -2.17
CA VAL A 17 17.50 0.08 -3.46
C VAL A 17 16.02 0.42 -3.34
N ILE A 18 15.67 1.67 -3.60
CA ILE A 18 14.31 2.19 -3.45
C ILE A 18 13.77 2.55 -4.83
N ASN A 19 12.73 1.84 -5.25
CA ASN A 19 11.98 2.19 -6.46
C ASN A 19 10.87 3.19 -6.11
N THR A 20 10.84 4.32 -6.80
CA THR A 20 9.80 5.34 -6.63
C THR A 20 8.80 5.27 -7.78
N MET A 21 7.58 5.76 -7.55
CA MET A 21 6.63 6.01 -8.64
C MET A 21 7.17 7.10 -9.59
N GLY A 22 6.68 7.11 -10.83
CA GLY A 22 7.03 8.15 -11.80
C GLY A 22 6.39 9.49 -11.43
N GLY A 23 7.21 10.52 -11.24
CA GLY A 23 6.75 11.85 -10.84
C GLY A 23 7.88 12.61 -10.14
N TYR A 24 7.83 13.93 -10.18
CA TYR A 24 8.74 14.80 -9.44
C TYR A 24 7.91 15.70 -8.57
N ASP A 25 7.88 15.46 -7.27
CA ASP A 25 7.19 16.27 -6.28
C ASP A 25 7.98 16.28 -4.95
N GLU A 26 7.47 17.00 -3.95
CA GLU A 26 7.98 17.03 -2.57
C GLU A 26 8.19 15.64 -1.98
N VAL A 27 7.38 14.66 -2.42
CA VAL A 27 7.47 13.25 -2.01
C VAL A 27 8.82 12.63 -2.38
N LEU A 28 9.42 13.00 -3.51
CA LEU A 28 10.72 12.47 -3.93
C LEU A 28 11.86 13.02 -3.06
N LEU A 29 11.83 14.31 -2.76
CA LEU A 29 12.80 14.94 -1.85
C LEU A 29 12.67 14.38 -0.43
N HIS A 30 11.43 14.23 0.04
CA HIS A 30 11.15 13.60 1.32
C HIS A 30 11.66 12.15 1.38
N ALA A 31 11.49 11.36 0.31
CA ALA A 31 12.04 10.00 0.26
C ALA A 31 13.57 9.99 0.34
N ILE A 32 14.26 10.88 -0.40
CA ILE A 32 15.72 11.00 -0.35
C ILE A 32 16.20 11.29 1.08
N GLU A 33 15.51 12.19 1.78
CA GLU A 33 15.85 12.56 3.16
C GLU A 33 15.51 11.46 4.16
N THR A 34 14.28 10.95 4.14
CA THR A 34 13.79 9.92 5.07
C THR A 34 14.62 8.64 5.01
N PHE A 35 15.05 8.23 3.82
CA PHE A 35 15.90 7.05 3.65
C PHE A 35 17.39 7.33 3.63
N ASN A 36 17.80 8.61 3.80
CA ASN A 36 19.19 9.05 3.75
C ASN A 36 19.93 8.51 2.50
N ALA A 37 19.31 8.67 1.34
CA ALA A 37 19.81 8.12 0.08
C ALA A 37 21.11 8.81 -0.33
N SER A 38 22.16 8.02 -0.57
CA SER A 38 23.49 8.52 -1.00
C SER A 38 23.65 8.60 -2.51
N VAL A 39 22.81 7.89 -3.27
CA VAL A 39 22.85 7.86 -4.74
C VAL A 39 21.42 7.92 -5.28
N VAL A 40 21.16 8.81 -6.24
CA VAL A 40 19.87 8.95 -6.93
C VAL A 40 20.06 8.65 -8.41
N LEU A 41 19.40 7.58 -8.88
CA LEU A 41 19.45 7.13 -10.27
C LEU A 41 18.25 7.68 -11.06
N VAL A 42 18.51 8.51 -12.07
CA VAL A 42 17.47 9.12 -12.93
C VAL A 42 17.43 8.42 -14.29
N LEU A 43 16.33 7.72 -14.56
CA LEU A 43 16.15 6.93 -15.78
C LEU A 43 15.43 7.73 -16.89
N GLY A 44 16.18 8.18 -17.90
CA GLY A 44 15.64 8.77 -19.13
C GLY A 44 14.83 10.07 -18.98
N GLN A 45 15.07 10.85 -17.91
CA GLN A 45 14.36 12.11 -17.61
C GLN A 45 15.36 13.27 -17.44
N GLU A 46 15.72 13.97 -18.52
CA GLU A 46 16.74 15.04 -18.51
C GLU A 46 16.41 16.20 -17.58
N LYS A 47 15.18 16.71 -17.66
CA LYS A 47 14.74 17.88 -16.88
C LYS A 47 14.80 17.57 -15.39
N LEU A 48 14.40 16.35 -15.01
CA LEU A 48 14.47 15.84 -13.64
C LEU A 48 15.92 15.75 -13.15
N TYR A 49 16.81 15.18 -13.97
CA TYR A 49 18.23 15.09 -13.67
C TYR A 49 18.84 16.46 -13.37
N SER A 50 18.69 17.42 -14.28
CA SER A 50 19.26 18.76 -14.11
C SER A 50 18.72 19.46 -12.86
N LYS A 51 17.42 19.30 -12.57
CA LYS A 51 16.79 19.90 -11.40
C LYS A 51 17.27 19.28 -10.09
N LEU A 52 17.33 17.94 -10.01
CA LEU A 52 17.87 17.25 -8.83
C LEU A 52 19.33 17.60 -8.59
N LYS A 53 20.13 17.64 -9.66
CA LYS A 53 21.54 18.05 -9.57
C LYS A 53 21.68 19.48 -9.03
N HIS A 54 20.80 20.39 -9.44
CA HIS A 54 20.76 21.75 -8.91
C HIS A 54 20.33 21.79 -7.44
N VAL A 55 19.19 21.18 -7.08
CA VAL A 55 18.63 21.22 -5.72
C VAL A 55 19.52 20.50 -4.71
N LEU A 56 20.13 19.39 -5.11
CA LEU A 56 21.00 18.58 -4.25
C LEU A 56 22.47 18.99 -4.35
N SER A 57 22.83 20.00 -5.15
CA SER A 57 24.22 20.48 -5.26
C SER A 57 24.80 20.96 -3.92
N SER A 58 23.95 21.41 -3.01
CA SER A 58 24.33 21.84 -1.66
C SER A 58 24.55 20.68 -0.69
N LYS A 59 24.10 19.47 -1.02
CA LYS A 59 24.23 18.26 -0.20
C LYS A 59 25.39 17.42 -0.73
N SER A 60 26.56 17.52 -0.08
CA SER A 60 27.78 16.80 -0.49
C SER A 60 27.71 15.27 -0.36
N ASN A 61 26.65 14.75 0.26
CA ASN A 61 26.48 13.32 0.55
C ASN A 61 25.59 12.58 -0.46
N VAL A 62 25.10 13.24 -1.51
CA VAL A 62 24.19 12.63 -2.49
C VAL A 62 24.72 12.77 -3.91
N ASP A 63 25.02 11.64 -4.57
CA ASP A 63 25.40 11.62 -5.99
C ASP A 63 24.17 11.42 -6.88
N VAL A 64 24.05 12.22 -7.94
CA VAL A 64 22.92 12.16 -8.88
C VAL A 64 23.44 11.65 -10.22
N VAL A 65 23.01 10.45 -10.59
CA VAL A 65 23.50 9.73 -11.77
C VAL A 65 22.35 9.51 -12.76
N LYS A 66 22.63 9.73 -14.04
CA LYS A 66 21.66 9.54 -15.13
C LYS A 66 21.90 8.19 -15.82
N LEU A 67 20.81 7.47 -16.10
CA LEU A 67 20.83 6.16 -16.76
C LEU A 67 19.87 6.11 -17.96
N HIS A 68 20.20 5.25 -18.94
CA HIS A 68 19.38 4.97 -20.12
C HIS A 68 18.46 3.76 -19.87
N LYS A 69 17.30 3.72 -20.55
CA LYS A 69 16.34 2.61 -20.43
C LYS A 69 16.77 1.43 -21.31
N SER A 70 16.69 0.20 -20.79
CA SER A 70 16.94 -1.03 -21.56
C SER A 70 15.66 -1.60 -22.19
N GLY A 71 15.79 -2.38 -23.26
CA GLY A 71 14.68 -2.80 -24.14
C GLY A 71 14.17 -4.24 -23.97
N GLY A 72 14.47 -4.94 -22.87
CA GLY A 72 14.12 -6.35 -22.70
C GLY A 72 13.43 -6.66 -21.38
N VAL A 73 12.10 -6.78 -21.39
CA VAL A 73 11.32 -7.27 -20.24
C VAL A 73 10.46 -8.45 -20.69
N VAL A 74 10.59 -9.59 -20.01
CA VAL A 74 9.78 -10.79 -20.22
C VAL A 74 9.06 -11.11 -18.91
N ALA A 75 7.73 -11.26 -18.95
CA ALA A 75 6.94 -11.61 -17.78
C ALA A 75 6.80 -13.13 -17.64
N LYS A 76 7.23 -13.71 -16.51
CA LYS A 76 6.79 -15.05 -16.07
C LYS A 76 6.76 -15.19 -14.55
N ASN A 77 5.59 -15.54 -14.03
CA ASN A 77 5.32 -16.79 -13.32
C ASN A 77 3.82 -16.88 -12.98
N LYS A 78 3.25 -18.09 -13.07
CA LYS A 78 1.85 -18.37 -12.74
C LYS A 78 1.77 -18.79 -11.27
N LEU A 79 1.09 -18.00 -10.44
CA LEU A 79 0.81 -18.35 -9.04
C LEU A 79 -0.55 -19.05 -8.95
N SER A 80 -0.71 -19.96 -7.98
CA SER A 80 -1.95 -20.72 -7.73
C SER A 80 -2.47 -20.41 -6.32
N PRO A 81 -3.28 -19.35 -6.14
CA PRO A 81 -3.81 -18.98 -4.83
C PRO A 81 -4.88 -19.97 -4.33
N TYR A 82 -5.10 -20.00 -3.02
CA TYR A 82 -6.08 -20.86 -2.37
C TYR A 82 -7.36 -20.09 -2.00
N ALA A 83 -8.52 -20.70 -2.24
CA ALA A 83 -9.79 -20.19 -1.77
C ALA A 83 -10.03 -20.60 -0.31
N ASN A 84 -10.31 -19.61 0.54
CA ASN A 84 -10.67 -19.81 1.94
C ASN A 84 -11.98 -19.08 2.24
N THR A 85 -12.75 -19.58 3.21
CA THR A 85 -13.99 -18.96 3.68
C THR A 85 -13.90 -18.67 5.18
N SER A 86 -14.39 -17.52 5.61
CA SER A 86 -14.41 -17.12 7.02
C SER A 86 -15.74 -16.46 7.40
N SER A 87 -16.10 -16.49 8.68
CA SER A 87 -17.29 -15.79 9.16
C SER A 87 -17.05 -14.28 9.24
N PHE A 88 -18.10 -13.48 9.08
CA PHE A 88 -18.05 -12.03 9.33
C PHE A 88 -17.65 -11.69 10.77
N SER A 89 -17.83 -12.61 11.72
CA SER A 89 -17.40 -12.42 13.11
C SER A 89 -15.88 -12.54 13.28
N ASP A 90 -15.22 -13.29 12.39
CA ASP A 90 -13.79 -13.60 12.50
C ASP A 90 -12.92 -12.50 11.90
N VAL A 91 -13.50 -11.62 11.07
CA VAL A 91 -12.79 -10.55 10.37
C VAL A 91 -13.53 -9.22 10.47
N LYS A 92 -12.79 -8.12 10.47
CA LYS A 92 -13.32 -6.76 10.46
C LYS A 92 -12.68 -5.99 9.32
N VAL A 93 -13.49 -5.32 8.51
CA VAL A 93 -13.02 -4.57 7.34
C VAL A 93 -13.01 -3.08 7.67
N PHE A 94 -11.91 -2.42 7.34
CA PHE A 94 -11.68 -1.00 7.54
C PHE A 94 -11.28 -0.33 6.24
N ARG A 95 -11.47 0.98 6.16
CA ARG A 95 -10.97 1.83 5.08
C ARG A 95 -10.21 3.01 5.68
N ILE A 96 -9.07 3.31 5.09
CA ILE A 96 -8.24 4.48 5.44
C ILE A 96 -8.63 5.61 4.50
N GLY A 97 -8.87 6.79 5.07
CA GLY A 97 -9.30 7.98 4.35
C GLY A 97 -10.80 8.21 4.41
N GLY A 98 -11.20 9.47 4.25
CA GLY A 98 -12.60 9.87 4.20
C GLY A 98 -13.35 9.23 3.03
N ARG A 99 -14.67 9.05 3.17
CA ARG A 99 -15.55 8.71 2.04
C ARG A 99 -15.39 9.78 0.94
N PRO A 100 -15.60 9.43 -0.35
CA PRO A 100 -15.68 10.41 -1.43
C PRO A 100 -16.64 11.53 -1.02
N GLN A 101 -16.12 12.75 -0.90
CA GLN A 101 -16.89 13.88 -0.42
C GLN A 101 -17.86 14.35 -1.52
N ALA A 102 -19.06 14.76 -1.13
CA ALA A 102 -19.99 15.40 -2.04
C ALA A 102 -19.33 16.67 -2.64
N PRO A 103 -19.66 17.06 -3.89
CA PRO A 103 -19.11 18.27 -4.50
C PRO A 103 -19.35 19.49 -3.59
N ARG A 104 -18.48 20.50 -3.67
CA ARG A 104 -18.60 21.73 -2.85
C ARG A 104 -19.99 22.40 -2.96
N SER A 105 -20.71 22.20 -4.05
CA SER A 105 -22.08 22.67 -4.25
C SER A 105 -23.12 22.03 -3.32
N ALA A 106 -22.81 20.89 -2.70
CA ALA A 106 -23.66 20.17 -1.75
C ALA A 106 -23.27 20.44 -0.28
N LEU A 107 -22.27 21.29 -0.03
CA LEU A 107 -21.80 21.66 1.30
C LEU A 107 -22.21 23.11 1.60
N SER A 108 -22.62 23.39 2.83
CA SER A 108 -22.98 24.75 3.25
C SER A 108 -21.78 25.69 3.09
N MET A 109 -22.01 26.88 2.54
CA MET A 109 -21.01 27.95 2.45
C MET A 109 -20.37 28.18 3.83
N GLY A 110 -19.06 27.93 3.94
CA GLY A 110 -18.29 28.11 5.19
C GLY A 110 -17.78 26.80 5.83
N SER A 111 -18.08 25.63 5.26
CA SER A 111 -17.49 24.37 5.71
C SER A 111 -16.23 24.02 4.91
N ASP A 112 -15.09 23.92 5.60
CA ASP A 112 -13.84 23.48 4.97
C ASP A 112 -13.91 21.97 4.66
N PRO A 113 -13.62 21.56 3.41
CA PRO A 113 -13.65 20.17 3.02
C PRO A 113 -12.33 19.50 3.43
N VAL A 114 -12.18 19.19 4.71
CA VAL A 114 -11.03 18.40 5.16
C VAL A 114 -11.52 17.22 5.98
N SER A 115 -11.88 16.14 5.29
CA SER A 115 -11.88 14.83 5.94
C SER A 115 -10.44 14.46 6.26
N ASP A 116 -10.15 14.09 7.50
CA ASP A 116 -8.85 13.55 7.90
C ASP A 116 -8.45 12.39 6.96
N PRO A 117 -7.36 12.52 6.18
CA PRO A 117 -6.94 11.53 5.20
C PRO A 117 -6.44 10.23 5.84
N LEU A 118 -6.09 10.25 7.14
CA LEU A 118 -5.65 9.08 7.89
C LEU A 118 -6.77 8.47 8.73
N LYS A 119 -7.99 8.99 8.63
CA LYS A 119 -9.13 8.48 9.38
C LYS A 119 -9.43 7.04 9.01
N VAL A 120 -9.43 6.17 10.02
CA VAL A 120 -9.85 4.77 9.88
C VAL A 120 -11.35 4.68 10.10
N THR A 121 -12.07 4.07 9.18
CA THR A 121 -13.52 3.85 9.27
C THR A 121 -13.86 2.39 9.07
N HIS A 122 -14.81 1.88 9.86
CA HIS A 122 -15.31 0.51 9.68
C HIS A 122 -16.17 0.43 8.41
N VAL A 123 -15.99 -0.63 7.64
CA VAL A 123 -16.77 -0.94 6.43
C VAL A 123 -17.69 -2.10 6.76
N ASN A 124 -18.98 -1.98 6.44
CA ASN A 124 -19.88 -3.11 6.62
C ASN A 124 -19.58 -4.16 5.54
N ILE A 125 -19.41 -5.42 5.92
CA ILE A 125 -19.10 -6.51 4.98
C ILE A 125 -20.30 -6.81 4.07
N ASP A 126 -21.51 -6.53 4.56
CA ASP A 126 -22.75 -6.67 3.78
C ASP A 126 -22.79 -5.70 2.57
N ASP A 127 -21.98 -4.63 2.59
CA ASP A 127 -21.93 -3.69 1.47
C ASP A 127 -21.28 -4.35 0.25
N ARG A 128 -21.91 -4.17 -0.92
CA ARG A 128 -21.42 -4.70 -2.21
C ARG A 128 -20.01 -4.24 -2.57
N ASP A 129 -19.52 -3.19 -1.94
CA ASP A 129 -18.18 -2.62 -2.13
C ASP A 129 -17.04 -3.58 -1.72
N VAL A 130 -17.33 -4.58 -0.88
CA VAL A 130 -16.31 -5.56 -0.45
C VAL A 130 -16.14 -6.68 -1.48
N LEU A 131 -17.19 -7.01 -2.24
CA LEU A 131 -17.11 -8.03 -3.27
C LEU A 131 -16.17 -7.58 -4.39
N HIS A 132 -15.27 -8.48 -4.83
CA HIS A 132 -14.27 -8.20 -5.87
C HIS A 132 -13.22 -7.15 -5.50
N SER A 133 -13.07 -6.85 -4.21
CA SER A 133 -12.02 -5.98 -3.69
C SER A 133 -10.77 -6.75 -3.29
N VAL A 134 -9.62 -6.07 -3.30
CA VAL A 134 -8.40 -6.55 -2.66
C VAL A 134 -8.30 -5.94 -1.27
N LEU A 135 -8.14 -6.80 -0.25
CA LEU A 135 -8.02 -6.41 1.15
C LEU A 135 -6.60 -6.71 1.64
N ALA A 136 -5.99 -5.76 2.34
CA ALA A 136 -4.73 -5.98 3.03
C ALA A 136 -4.97 -6.56 4.43
N VAL A 137 -4.23 -7.59 4.83
CA VAL A 137 -4.32 -8.19 6.17
C VAL A 137 -3.35 -7.45 7.09
N SER A 138 -3.84 -6.60 7.98
CA SER A 138 -3.01 -5.76 8.85
C SER A 138 -2.53 -6.53 10.08
N TYR A 139 -1.28 -6.34 10.50
CA TYR A 139 -0.75 -6.86 11.77
C TYR A 139 -1.17 -6.02 13.00
N ALA A 140 -1.96 -4.96 12.80
CA ALA A 140 -2.48 -4.15 13.91
C ALA A 140 -3.24 -5.01 14.92
N GLN A 141 -2.98 -4.78 16.21
CA GLN A 141 -3.70 -5.42 17.31
C GLN A 141 -4.96 -4.62 17.70
N GLU A 142 -4.95 -3.31 17.42
CA GLU A 142 -6.04 -2.38 17.70
C GLU A 142 -6.37 -1.50 16.47
N PRO A 143 -7.63 -1.06 16.26
CA PRO A 143 -8.03 -0.33 15.05
C PRO A 143 -7.30 1.01 14.80
N ASP A 144 -6.91 1.72 15.85
CA ASP A 144 -6.14 2.97 15.81
C ASP A 144 -4.70 2.74 15.32
N ARG A 145 -4.18 1.52 15.47
CA ARG A 145 -2.83 1.13 15.00
C ARG A 145 -2.80 0.69 13.54
N ILE A 146 -3.94 0.65 12.85
CA ILE A 146 -4.04 0.18 11.46
C ILE A 146 -3.13 0.98 10.52
N VAL A 147 -3.07 2.32 10.68
CA VAL A 147 -2.28 3.20 9.80
C VAL A 147 -0.76 3.01 9.99
N SER A 148 -0.33 2.67 11.20
CA SER A 148 1.09 2.55 11.57
C SER A 148 1.61 1.11 11.55
N SER A 149 0.73 0.12 11.34
CA SER A 149 1.11 -1.30 11.33
C SER A 149 1.40 -1.79 9.91
N ASN A 150 2.36 -2.71 9.79
CA ASN A 150 2.61 -3.42 8.56
C ASN A 150 1.47 -4.39 8.22
N VAL A 151 1.52 -4.94 7.02
CA VAL A 151 0.55 -5.94 6.53
C VAL A 151 1.23 -7.30 6.36
N SER A 152 0.49 -8.37 6.66
CA SER A 152 0.94 -9.75 6.43
C SER A 152 0.86 -10.14 4.96
N GLY A 153 0.01 -9.48 4.18
CA GLY A 153 -0.25 -9.81 2.79
C GLY A 153 -1.60 -9.27 2.33
N PHE A 154 -2.04 -9.77 1.18
CA PHE A 154 -3.28 -9.34 0.52
C PHE A 154 -4.14 -10.54 0.18
N VAL A 155 -5.47 -10.34 0.25
CA VAL A 155 -6.47 -11.30 -0.17
C VAL A 155 -7.44 -10.67 -1.16
N TYR A 156 -7.97 -11.48 -2.07
CA TYR A 156 -8.97 -11.02 -3.05
C TYR A 156 -10.32 -11.65 -2.74
N VAL A 157 -11.35 -10.82 -2.53
CA VAL A 157 -12.69 -11.28 -2.20
C VAL A 157 -13.42 -11.77 -3.45
N THR A 158 -13.76 -13.05 -3.48
CA THR A 158 -14.49 -13.67 -4.60
C THR A 158 -15.99 -13.70 -4.37
N GLU A 159 -16.42 -13.77 -3.11
CA GLU A 159 -17.82 -13.95 -2.74
C GLU A 159 -18.12 -13.35 -1.37
N VAL A 160 -19.33 -12.82 -1.21
CA VAL A 160 -19.88 -12.34 0.06
C VAL A 160 -21.28 -12.94 0.18
N ASP A 161 -21.44 -13.88 1.11
CA ASP A 161 -22.73 -14.50 1.43
C ASP A 161 -23.30 -13.85 2.69
N VAL A 162 -24.23 -12.92 2.48
CA VAL A 162 -24.88 -12.16 3.54
C VAL A 162 -25.81 -13.04 4.38
N GLN A 163 -26.42 -14.07 3.78
CA GLN A 163 -27.33 -14.95 4.52
C GLN A 163 -26.57 -15.84 5.49
N ARG A 164 -25.45 -16.43 5.04
CA ARG A 164 -24.59 -17.27 5.88
C ARG A 164 -23.61 -16.47 6.73
N LYS A 165 -23.51 -15.15 6.51
CA LYS A 165 -22.53 -14.25 7.14
C LYS A 165 -21.10 -14.74 6.94
N THR A 166 -20.77 -15.10 5.70
CA THR A 166 -19.45 -15.62 5.32
C THR A 166 -18.86 -14.88 4.14
N ILE A 167 -17.55 -14.71 4.16
CA ILE A 167 -16.76 -14.14 3.07
C ILE A 167 -15.81 -15.20 2.53
N THR A 168 -15.75 -15.32 1.20
CA THR A 168 -14.81 -16.21 0.51
C THR A 168 -13.77 -15.36 -0.23
N TYR A 169 -12.50 -15.71 -0.06
CA TYR A 169 -11.38 -14.96 -0.60
C TYR A 169 -10.24 -15.87 -1.07
N LEU A 170 -9.45 -15.36 -2.03
CA LEU A 170 -8.21 -15.97 -2.48
C LEU A 170 -7.04 -15.44 -1.63
N ALA A 171 -6.23 -16.34 -1.10
CA ALA A 171 -5.02 -16.02 -0.34
C ALA A 171 -3.79 -16.81 -0.85
N PRO A 172 -2.57 -16.32 -0.64
CA PRO A 172 -1.34 -17.04 -0.99
C PRO A 172 -1.15 -18.36 -0.24
N SER A 173 -1.77 -18.49 0.95
CA SER A 173 -1.69 -19.67 1.82
C SER A 173 -3.08 -20.19 2.18
N GLN A 174 -3.14 -21.48 2.56
CA GLN A 174 -4.35 -22.07 3.15
C GLN A 174 -4.47 -21.72 4.64
N GLY A 175 -5.69 -21.76 5.15
CA GLY A 175 -5.97 -21.66 6.58
C GLY A 175 -6.47 -20.28 7.01
N THR A 176 -6.51 -20.07 8.32
CA THR A 176 -6.99 -18.83 8.93
C THR A 176 -6.02 -17.67 8.68
N LEU A 177 -6.58 -16.48 8.48
CA LEU A 177 -5.77 -15.28 8.34
C LEU A 177 -4.96 -15.00 9.61
N PRO A 178 -3.71 -14.51 9.46
CA PRO A 178 -2.85 -14.19 10.59
C PRO A 178 -3.36 -13.00 11.43
N SER A 179 -4.36 -12.27 10.93
CA SER A 179 -5.05 -11.20 11.65
C SER A 179 -6.50 -11.07 11.19
N LYS A 180 -7.33 -10.57 12.10
CA LYS A 180 -8.75 -10.26 11.87
C LYS A 180 -8.97 -8.89 11.22
N PHE A 181 -7.99 -7.99 11.21
CA PHE A 181 -8.16 -6.64 10.67
C PHE A 181 -7.76 -6.58 9.21
N LEU A 182 -8.76 -6.29 8.37
CA LEU A 182 -8.63 -6.17 6.92
C LEU A 182 -8.79 -4.71 6.51
N VAL A 183 -7.95 -4.24 5.60
CA VAL A 183 -8.00 -2.88 5.07
C VAL A 183 -8.38 -2.92 3.59
N ALA A 184 -9.53 -2.36 3.26
CA ALA A 184 -10.02 -2.26 1.89
C ALA A 184 -9.33 -1.13 1.14
N GLY A 185 -8.68 -1.47 0.03
CA GLY A 185 -8.21 -0.49 -0.94
C GLY A 185 -9.30 -0.02 -1.91
N SER A 186 -8.93 0.84 -2.85
CA SER A 186 -9.80 1.26 -3.98
C SER A 186 -9.71 0.31 -5.19
N LEU A 187 -8.79 -0.65 -5.16
CA LEU A 187 -8.60 -1.61 -6.25
C LEU A 187 -9.74 -2.64 -6.26
N SER A 188 -10.52 -2.63 -7.33
CA SER A 188 -11.47 -3.69 -7.64
C SER A 188 -10.97 -4.49 -8.83
N TRP A 189 -11.09 -5.82 -8.74
CA TRP A 189 -10.71 -6.72 -9.82
C TRP A 189 -11.88 -7.61 -10.20
N LYS A 190 -12.34 -7.49 -11.44
CA LYS A 190 -13.37 -8.38 -11.99
C LYS A 190 -12.68 -9.34 -12.95
N LYS A 191 -12.74 -10.64 -12.65
CA LYS A 191 -12.42 -11.66 -13.67
C LYS A 191 -13.39 -11.44 -14.83
N ARG A 192 -12.84 -11.20 -16.03
CA ARG A 192 -13.60 -11.34 -17.28
C ARG A 192 -13.91 -12.81 -17.52
#